data_AF-A0A1S7LML5-F1
#
_entry.id   AF-A0A1S7LML5-F1
#
_cell.length_a   1.000
_cell.length_b   1.000
_cell.length_c   1.000
_cell.angle_alpha   90.00
_cell.angle_beta   90.00
_cell.angle_gamma   90.00
#
_symmetry.space_group_name_H-M   'P 1'
#
loop_
_entity.id
_entity.type
_entity.pdbx_description
1 polymer ?
#
loop_
_entity_poly.entity_id
_entity_poly.type
_entity_poly.pdbx_seq_one_letter_code
_entity_poly.pdbx_strand_id
1 'polypeptide(L)'
;MAEVVDPLKQALHKRKRGLQRLSLMLFVFIGLPLGFYLITQIKAKGGIDNPFSPERKQAEWKKKPSEAAPPRQAVQREARSRSEGGKSGGGNQLVSSQEVKQLKQHNQSSPQRNTEQPAQQARQQKPATKPAAFQPRRQIMIMGADGKPRAPDPAKDGPLVAGNARVGKNIMGRPWFFAELLNQGEKQLEAVVIQVTFQNKQGRLQLTRQVNPLVVGGGILGDQLRPLKVGQVRTFGFSLADLPITWRGKIRMQVQQPRFAP
;
A
#
# COMPACT_ATOMS: atom_id res chain seq x y z
N MET A 1 44.47 -12.23 -44.16
CA MET A 1 44.67 -10.76 -44.28
C MET A 1 44.59 -10.19 -42.88
N ALA A 2 45.69 -9.67 -42.35
CA ALA A 2 45.74 -9.12 -40.99
C ALA A 2 45.15 -7.70 -41.00
N GLU A 3 44.11 -7.50 -40.19
CA GLU A 3 43.43 -6.22 -40.05
C GLU A 3 44.35 -5.26 -39.28
N VAL A 4 44.87 -4.24 -39.97
CA VAL A 4 45.72 -3.20 -39.38
C VAL A 4 44.83 -2.32 -38.51
N VAL A 5 44.79 -2.63 -37.21
CA VAL A 5 44.02 -1.85 -36.23
C VAL A 5 44.72 -0.51 -36.03
N ASP A 6 44.02 0.54 -36.42
CA ASP A 6 44.45 1.94 -36.37
C ASP A 6 44.83 2.38 -34.92
N PRO A 7 46.11 2.64 -34.63
CA PRO A 7 46.60 2.90 -33.27
C PRO A 7 45.96 4.13 -32.62
N LEU A 8 45.45 5.07 -33.44
CA LEU A 8 44.71 6.25 -32.97
C LEU A 8 43.39 5.89 -32.28
N LYS A 9 42.68 4.86 -32.76
CA LYS A 9 41.42 4.41 -32.13
C LYS A 9 41.67 3.76 -30.78
N GLN A 10 42.78 3.04 -30.61
CA GLN A 10 43.15 2.45 -29.31
C GLN A 10 43.50 3.51 -28.27
N ALA A 11 44.19 4.59 -28.66
CA ALA A 11 44.52 5.71 -27.77
C ALA A 11 43.26 6.44 -27.26
N LEU A 12 42.29 6.69 -28.16
CA LEU A 12 41.01 7.32 -27.80
C LEU A 12 40.19 6.46 -26.82
N HIS A 13 40.17 5.14 -27.00
CA HIS A 13 39.46 4.24 -26.10
C HIS A 13 40.07 4.17 -24.70
N LYS A 14 41.40 4.29 -24.55
CA LYS A 14 42.04 4.34 -23.22
C LYS A 14 41.66 5.61 -22.45
N ARG A 15 41.61 6.77 -23.14
CA ARG A 15 41.28 8.06 -22.50
C ARG A 15 39.83 8.11 -21.99
N LYS A 16 38.87 7.52 -22.73
CA LYS A 16 37.46 7.45 -22.31
C LYS A 16 37.25 6.62 -21.03
N ARG A 17 38.00 5.53 -20.83
CA ARG A 17 37.88 4.70 -19.62
C ARG A 17 38.40 5.41 -18.38
N GLY A 18 39.45 6.24 -18.51
CA GLY A 18 39.96 7.07 -17.42
C GLY A 18 38.93 8.09 -16.93
N LEU A 19 38.28 8.79 -17.87
CA LEU A 19 37.22 9.76 -17.57
C LEU A 19 36.00 9.12 -16.90
N GLN A 20 35.57 7.94 -17.35
CA GLN A 20 34.46 7.22 -16.71
C GLN A 20 34.78 6.81 -15.26
N ARG A 21 36.00 6.34 -15.00
CA ARG A 21 36.44 5.99 -13.63
C ARG A 21 36.52 7.23 -12.73
N LEU A 22 37.02 8.35 -13.25
CA LEU A 22 37.08 9.62 -12.52
C LEU A 22 35.67 10.14 -12.19
N SER A 23 34.74 10.09 -13.15
CA SER A 23 33.34 10.50 -12.95
C SER A 23 32.64 9.63 -11.92
N LEU A 24 32.86 8.31 -11.94
CA LEU A 24 32.32 7.39 -10.95
C LEU A 24 32.88 7.68 -9.55
N MET A 25 34.18 7.94 -9.43
CA MET A 25 34.78 8.30 -8.14
C MET A 25 34.24 9.62 -7.60
N LEU A 26 34.10 10.66 -8.43
CA LEU A 26 33.49 11.93 -8.01
C LEU A 26 32.05 11.74 -7.50
N PHE A 27 31.25 10.91 -8.18
CA PHE A 27 29.89 10.62 -7.73
C PHE A 27 29.85 9.92 -6.37
N VAL A 28 30.74 8.95 -6.15
CA VAL A 28 30.81 8.20 -4.88
C VAL A 28 31.33 9.07 -3.74
N PHE A 29 32.43 9.80 -3.96
CA PHE A 29 33.09 10.57 -2.89
C PHE A 29 32.43 11.92 -2.58
N ILE A 30 31.74 12.53 -3.55
CA ILE A 30 31.09 13.83 -3.34
C ILE A 30 29.57 13.69 -3.31
N GLY A 31 28.98 12.93 -4.24
CA GLY A 31 27.53 12.83 -4.37
C GLY A 31 26.84 12.15 -3.18
N LEU A 32 27.38 11.03 -2.70
CA LEU A 32 26.79 10.29 -1.58
C LEU A 32 26.83 11.06 -0.25
N PRO A 33 27.95 11.68 0.17
CA PRO A 33 27.98 12.47 1.40
C PRO A 33 27.05 13.69 1.35
N LEU A 34 26.98 14.38 0.20
CA LEU A 34 26.10 15.53 0.04
C LEU A 34 24.61 15.13 0.11
N GLY A 35 24.26 14.01 -0.52
CA GLY A 35 22.90 13.46 -0.45
C GLY A 35 22.52 13.06 0.98
N PHE A 36 23.44 12.44 1.71
CA PHE A 36 23.21 12.08 3.11
C PHE A 36 23.04 13.31 4.01
N TYR A 37 23.86 14.34 3.82
CA TYR A 37 23.76 15.62 4.53
C TYR A 37 22.43 16.34 4.28
N LEU A 38 21.90 16.31 3.05
CA LEU A 38 20.58 16.88 2.74
C LEU A 38 19.45 16.13 3.47
N ILE A 39 19.51 14.80 3.53
CA ILE A 39 18.51 13.99 4.24
C ILE A 39 18.51 14.30 5.74
N THR A 40 19.67 14.47 6.36
CA THR A 40 19.76 14.79 7.80
C THR A 40 19.26 16.20 8.10
N GLN A 41 19.51 17.17 7.22
CA GLN A 41 19.00 18.54 7.36
C GLN A 41 17.47 18.64 7.22
N ILE A 42 16.87 17.85 6.33
CA ILE A 42 15.39 17.77 6.20
C ILE A 42 14.76 17.19 7.48
N LYS A 43 15.43 16.21 8.11
CA LYS A 43 14.95 15.59 9.36
C LYS A 43 15.06 16.53 10.56
N ALA A 44 16.09 17.37 10.61
CA ALA A 44 16.31 18.33 11.71
C ALA A 44 15.32 19.52 11.68
N LYS A 45 14.80 19.90 10.51
CA LYS A 45 13.86 21.05 10.36
C LYS A 45 12.37 20.71 10.58
N GLY A 46 12.05 19.58 11.21
CA GLY A 46 10.72 19.35 11.80
C GLY A 46 9.54 19.23 10.82
N GLY A 47 9.75 18.65 9.63
CA GLY A 47 8.73 18.58 8.56
C GLY A 47 8.21 17.19 8.22
N ILE A 48 8.38 16.17 9.06
CA ILE A 48 7.77 14.86 8.85
C ILE A 48 7.11 14.41 10.15
N ASP A 49 5.93 14.97 10.42
CA ASP A 49 5.01 14.37 11.36
C ASP A 49 4.71 12.95 10.88
N ASN A 50 5.02 12.00 11.75
CA ASN A 50 4.79 10.58 11.56
C ASN A 50 3.30 10.36 11.21
N PRO A 51 2.95 9.86 10.01
CA PRO A 51 1.56 9.82 9.52
C PRO A 51 0.64 8.86 10.30
N PHE A 52 1.15 8.21 11.34
CA PHE A 52 0.46 7.18 12.14
C PHE A 52 0.09 7.63 13.57
N SER A 53 0.32 8.90 13.94
CA SER A 53 -0.03 9.40 15.28
C SER A 53 -1.54 9.62 15.54
N PRO A 54 -2.41 9.97 14.56
CA PRO A 54 -3.82 10.20 14.88
C PRO A 54 -4.66 8.91 14.95
N GLU A 55 -4.25 7.80 14.33
CA GLU A 55 -5.04 6.55 14.31
C GLU A 55 -4.96 5.75 15.62
N ARG A 56 -3.85 5.85 16.38
CA ARG A 56 -3.77 5.15 17.68
C ARG A 56 -4.71 5.70 18.75
N LYS A 57 -5.11 6.98 18.66
CA LYS A 57 -6.04 7.60 19.63
C LYS A 57 -7.50 7.17 19.43
N GLN A 58 -7.88 6.65 18.26
CA GLN A 58 -9.24 6.21 17.98
C GLN A 58 -9.52 4.75 18.40
N ALA A 59 -8.48 3.99 18.76
CA ALA A 59 -8.62 2.58 19.13
C ALA A 59 -9.02 2.34 20.60
N GLU A 60 -8.96 3.35 21.48
CA GLU A 60 -9.22 3.16 22.92
C GLU A 60 -10.67 3.37 23.37
N TRP A 61 -11.58 3.88 22.52
CA TRP A 61 -12.92 4.32 22.95
C TRP A 61 -14.07 3.31 22.71
N LYS A 62 -13.77 2.02 22.47
CA LYS A 62 -14.79 0.96 22.42
C LYS A 62 -14.69 -0.02 23.60
N LYS A 63 -14.62 0.49 24.83
CA LYS A 63 -15.06 -0.27 26.00
C LYS A 63 -16.54 0.04 26.22
N LYS A 64 -17.42 -0.91 25.88
CA LYS A 64 -18.87 -0.82 26.14
C LYS A 64 -19.13 -0.78 27.66
N PRO A 65 -20.07 0.04 28.15
CA PRO A 65 -20.65 -0.14 29.47
C PRO A 65 -21.58 -1.35 29.47
N SER A 66 -21.43 -2.20 30.48
CA SER A 66 -22.35 -3.28 30.84
C SER A 66 -23.21 -2.77 32.00
N GLU A 67 -24.51 -2.64 31.79
CA GLU A 67 -25.53 -2.24 32.78
C GLU A 67 -26.57 -3.39 32.82
N ALA A 68 -26.53 -4.22 33.87
CA ALA A 68 -27.47 -4.28 35.03
C ALA A 68 -28.59 -5.32 34.81
N ALA A 69 -29.09 -6.16 35.73
CA ALA A 69 -28.85 -6.62 37.12
C ALA A 69 -29.92 -7.77 37.35
N PRO A 70 -30.39 -8.23 38.54
CA PRO A 70 -29.93 -8.28 39.96
C PRO A 70 -30.14 -9.72 40.58
N PRO A 71 -30.49 -9.95 41.89
CA PRO A 71 -29.63 -9.95 43.08
C PRO A 71 -29.72 -11.24 44.00
N ARG A 72 -28.90 -11.21 45.08
CA ARG A 72 -28.95 -11.98 46.36
C ARG A 72 -28.63 -13.48 46.38
N GLN A 73 -27.56 -13.84 47.10
CA GLN A 73 -27.67 -14.52 48.41
C GLN A 73 -26.31 -14.57 49.12
N ALA A 74 -26.38 -14.43 50.45
CA ALA A 74 -25.26 -14.39 51.38
C ALA A 74 -24.90 -15.80 51.86
N VAL A 75 -23.61 -16.15 51.92
CA VAL A 75 -23.08 -17.15 52.86
C VAL A 75 -21.63 -16.79 53.23
N GLN A 76 -21.38 -16.73 54.54
CA GLN A 76 -20.09 -16.58 55.21
C GLN A 76 -19.19 -17.82 55.05
N ARG A 77 -17.86 -17.60 55.06
CA ARG A 77 -16.82 -18.28 55.89
C ARG A 77 -15.44 -17.95 55.29
N GLU A 78 -14.63 -17.14 55.96
CA GLU A 78 -13.58 -17.59 56.90
C GLU A 78 -12.68 -18.71 56.38
N ALA A 79 -11.43 -18.38 56.00
CA ALA A 79 -10.23 -18.69 56.78
C ALA A 79 -8.93 -18.60 55.95
N ARG A 80 -8.08 -17.65 56.36
CA ARG A 80 -6.62 -17.75 56.60
C ARG A 80 -5.76 -18.69 55.74
N SER A 81 -4.73 -18.13 55.11
CA SER A 81 -3.29 -18.27 55.46
C SER A 81 -2.42 -17.64 54.35
N ARG A 82 -1.54 -16.68 54.69
CA ARG A 82 -0.05 -16.76 54.76
C ARG A 82 0.58 -17.26 53.43
N SER A 83 1.64 -16.67 52.88
CA SER A 83 2.55 -15.61 53.31
C SER A 83 3.56 -15.31 52.17
N GLU A 84 4.33 -14.22 52.35
CA GLU A 84 5.58 -13.86 51.64
C GLU A 84 5.39 -13.31 50.22
N GLY A 85 5.99 -12.19 49.83
CA GLY A 85 7.18 -11.50 50.32
C GLY A 85 7.86 -10.94 49.07
N GLY A 86 7.95 -9.62 48.91
CA GLY A 86 8.48 -9.05 47.66
C GLY A 86 8.46 -7.54 47.60
N LYS A 87 9.60 -6.94 47.91
CA LYS A 87 9.89 -5.53 48.13
C LYS A 87 10.29 -4.81 46.82
N SER A 88 10.24 -3.48 46.87
CA SER A 88 10.68 -2.46 45.89
C SER A 88 9.65 -2.08 44.84
N GLY A 89 9.41 -0.81 44.51
CA GLY A 89 9.98 0.45 44.94
C GLY A 89 9.62 1.51 43.89
N GLY A 90 9.35 2.74 44.34
CA GLY A 90 9.48 3.92 43.49
C GLY A 90 8.19 4.64 43.06
N GLY A 91 7.94 5.78 43.70
CA GLY A 91 7.75 7.03 42.98
C GLY A 91 6.32 7.41 42.58
N ASN A 92 5.59 8.00 43.53
CA ASN A 92 4.48 8.90 43.24
C ASN A 92 4.95 10.12 42.44
N GLN A 93 4.23 10.47 41.36
CA GLN A 93 4.00 11.87 40.99
C GLN A 93 2.64 12.00 40.29
N LEU A 94 1.66 12.39 41.09
CA LEU A 94 0.35 12.85 40.68
C LEU A 94 0.51 14.23 40.05
N VAL A 95 0.35 14.33 38.73
CA VAL A 95 0.12 15.63 38.08
C VAL A 95 -1.35 15.96 38.27
N SER A 96 -1.58 17.06 38.97
CA SER A 96 -2.88 17.63 39.31
C SER A 96 -3.64 18.06 38.05
N SER A 97 -4.91 17.64 37.94
CA SER A 97 -5.86 17.99 36.87
C SER A 97 -6.21 19.49 36.77
N GLN A 98 -5.49 20.37 37.47
CA GLN A 98 -5.70 21.82 37.48
C GLN A 98 -4.80 22.59 36.49
N GLU A 99 -3.74 22.00 35.92
CA GLU A 99 -2.89 22.66 34.90
C GLU A 99 -3.46 22.60 33.46
N VAL A 100 -4.36 21.67 33.15
CA VAL A 100 -4.90 21.50 31.78
C VAL A 100 -5.95 22.57 31.41
N LYS A 101 -6.49 23.30 32.40
CA LYS A 101 -7.54 24.32 32.15
C LYS A 101 -7.03 25.74 31.90
N GLN A 102 -5.75 26.04 32.14
CA GLN A 102 -5.22 27.40 31.96
C GLN A 102 -4.62 27.69 30.56
N LEU A 103 -4.39 26.66 29.73
CA LEU A 103 -3.84 26.83 28.36
C LEU A 103 -4.89 27.15 27.28
N LYS A 104 -6.16 27.38 27.66
CA LYS A 104 -7.25 27.69 26.72
C LYS A 104 -7.75 29.15 26.78
N GLN A 105 -7.07 30.02 27.52
CA GLN A 105 -7.51 31.41 27.78
C GLN A 105 -6.53 32.50 27.33
N HIS A 106 -5.61 32.22 26.41
CA HIS A 106 -4.72 33.23 25.83
C HIS A 106 -4.66 33.10 24.30
N ASN A 107 -5.66 33.66 23.61
CA ASN A 107 -5.52 34.28 22.28
C ASN A 107 -6.87 34.83 21.78
N GLN A 108 -7.47 35.74 22.54
CA GLN A 108 -8.52 36.63 22.03
C GLN A 108 -8.22 38.06 22.49
N SER A 109 -7.87 38.91 21.52
CA SER A 109 -7.88 40.39 21.48
C SER A 109 -6.90 40.82 20.36
N SER A 110 -7.18 41.67 19.36
CA SER A 110 -8.12 42.81 19.21
C SER A 110 -8.30 43.16 17.68
N PRO A 111 -8.83 44.34 17.24
CA PRO A 111 -9.90 44.42 16.22
C PRO A 111 -9.61 45.34 15.00
N GLN A 112 -10.66 45.59 14.19
CA GLN A 112 -10.86 46.59 13.10
C GLN A 112 -10.13 46.30 11.77
N ARG A 113 -10.75 46.46 10.58
CA ARG A 113 -11.43 47.68 10.08
C ARG A 113 -12.27 47.34 8.83
N ASN A 114 -13.46 47.94 8.75
CA ASN A 114 -14.31 48.01 7.56
C ASN A 114 -13.64 48.83 6.44
N THR A 115 -13.66 48.33 5.19
CA THR A 115 -13.81 49.15 3.97
C THR A 115 -14.43 48.29 2.87
N GLU A 116 -15.19 48.95 2.00
CA GLU A 116 -16.26 48.46 1.12
C GLU A 116 -15.82 47.68 -0.14
N GLN A 117 -16.65 46.67 -0.52
CA GLN A 117 -17.13 46.24 -1.87
C GLN A 117 -16.20 46.14 -3.12
N PRO A 118 -16.62 45.47 -4.24
CA PRO A 118 -17.47 44.29 -4.42
C PRO A 118 -16.91 43.26 -5.45
N ALA A 119 -17.66 42.17 -5.65
CA ALA A 119 -17.82 41.38 -6.89
C ALA A 119 -16.81 40.25 -7.27
N GLN A 120 -17.39 39.04 -7.34
CA GLN A 120 -17.20 38.01 -8.38
C GLN A 120 -15.83 37.32 -8.51
N GLN A 121 -15.73 36.08 -8.00
CA GLN A 121 -15.61 34.87 -8.84
C GLN A 121 -15.45 33.63 -7.94
N ALA A 122 -16.55 32.92 -7.72
CA ALA A 122 -16.54 31.58 -7.17
C ALA A 122 -15.96 30.61 -8.21
N ARG A 123 -14.62 30.51 -8.29
CA ARG A 123 -13.97 29.34 -8.88
C ARG A 123 -13.97 28.24 -7.83
N GLN A 124 -14.95 27.34 -7.93
CA GLN A 124 -14.93 26.04 -7.28
C GLN A 124 -13.66 25.30 -7.72
N GLN A 125 -12.58 25.46 -6.95
CA GLN A 125 -11.41 24.61 -7.06
C GLN A 125 -11.80 23.23 -6.52
N LYS A 126 -12.19 22.36 -7.46
CA LYS A 126 -12.36 20.92 -7.24
C LYS A 126 -11.05 20.42 -6.58
N PRO A 127 -11.08 19.88 -5.35
CA PRO A 127 -9.86 19.44 -4.72
C PRO A 127 -9.22 18.35 -5.59
N ALA A 128 -7.97 18.59 -5.99
CA ALA A 128 -7.16 17.64 -6.72
C ALA A 128 -7.12 16.35 -5.89
N THR A 129 -7.79 15.31 -6.41
CA THR A 129 -7.85 14.00 -5.77
C THR A 129 -6.42 13.45 -5.73
N LYS A 130 -5.78 13.49 -4.56
CA LYS A 130 -4.53 12.76 -4.31
C LYS A 130 -4.74 11.34 -4.84
N PRO A 131 -3.80 10.76 -5.63
CA PRO A 131 -3.94 9.39 -6.10
C PRO A 131 -4.10 8.49 -4.87
N ALA A 132 -5.29 7.95 -4.69
CA ALA A 132 -5.62 7.12 -3.55
C ALA A 132 -4.66 5.93 -3.54
N ALA A 133 -3.86 5.82 -2.48
CA ALA A 133 -3.07 4.63 -2.21
C ALA A 133 -4.00 3.42 -2.24
N PHE A 134 -3.56 2.35 -2.91
CA PHE A 134 -4.33 1.12 -3.10
C PHE A 134 -4.77 0.56 -1.73
N GLN A 135 -6.06 0.66 -1.41
CA GLN A 135 -6.65 -0.10 -0.31
C GLN A 135 -7.19 -1.42 -0.87
N PRO A 136 -6.79 -2.59 -0.32
CA PRO A 136 -7.36 -3.86 -0.73
C PRO A 136 -8.86 -3.86 -0.41
N ARG A 137 -9.71 -3.98 -1.44
CA ARG A 137 -11.16 -4.10 -1.24
C ARG A 137 -11.42 -5.48 -0.62
N ARG A 138 -12.20 -5.51 0.46
CA ARG A 138 -12.57 -6.77 1.14
C ARG A 138 -13.49 -7.67 0.31
N GLN A 139 -14.04 -7.19 -0.80
CA GLN A 139 -14.96 -7.93 -1.66
C GLN A 139 -14.47 -7.89 -3.10
N ILE A 140 -14.12 -9.06 -3.64
CA ILE A 140 -13.95 -9.22 -5.07
C ILE A 140 -15.32 -9.11 -5.72
N MET A 141 -15.42 -8.27 -6.75
CA MET A 141 -16.61 -8.19 -7.59
C MET A 141 -16.28 -8.78 -8.94
N ILE A 142 -17.19 -9.62 -9.45
CA ILE A 142 -17.13 -10.16 -10.81
C ILE A 142 -18.26 -9.58 -11.64
N MET A 143 -18.03 -9.48 -12.94
CA MET A 143 -19.05 -9.02 -13.87
C MET A 143 -20.01 -10.19 -14.16
N GLY A 144 -21.28 -10.03 -13.80
CA GLY A 144 -22.33 -10.98 -14.14
C GLY A 144 -22.61 -11.02 -15.65
N ALA A 145 -23.37 -12.02 -16.08
CA ALA A 145 -23.84 -12.13 -17.47
C ALA A 145 -24.75 -10.96 -17.87
N ASP A 146 -25.42 -10.35 -16.90
CA ASP A 146 -26.22 -9.13 -17.00
C ASP A 146 -25.37 -7.84 -17.08
N GLY A 147 -24.05 -7.95 -17.03
CA GLY A 147 -23.14 -6.81 -17.04
C GLY A 147 -23.11 -6.03 -15.73
N LYS A 148 -23.68 -6.57 -14.63
CA LYS A 148 -23.64 -5.92 -13.32
C LYS A 148 -22.56 -6.54 -12.42
N PRO A 149 -21.86 -5.73 -11.61
CA PRO A 149 -20.97 -6.26 -10.59
C PRO A 149 -21.76 -7.07 -9.54
N ARG A 150 -21.34 -8.30 -9.29
CA ARG A 150 -21.89 -9.15 -8.21
C ARG A 150 -20.78 -9.76 -7.37
N ALA A 151 -21.16 -10.24 -6.19
CA ALA A 151 -20.30 -11.09 -5.37
C ALA A 151 -20.09 -12.45 -6.06
N PRO A 152 -18.91 -13.07 -5.89
CA PRO A 152 -18.67 -14.42 -6.34
C PRO A 152 -19.55 -15.43 -5.59
N ASP A 153 -19.99 -16.45 -6.32
CA ASP A 153 -20.79 -17.57 -5.84
C ASP A 153 -19.99 -18.86 -6.07
N PRO A 154 -19.49 -19.54 -5.01
CA PRO A 154 -18.68 -20.75 -5.15
C PRO A 154 -19.33 -21.84 -6.01
N ALA A 155 -20.66 -21.96 -5.97
CA ALA A 155 -21.38 -22.99 -6.72
C ALA A 155 -21.39 -22.72 -8.24
N LYS A 156 -21.29 -21.45 -8.65
CA LYS A 156 -21.35 -21.03 -10.06
C LYS A 156 -19.98 -20.71 -10.65
N ASP A 157 -19.12 -20.11 -9.84
CA ASP A 157 -17.84 -19.55 -10.29
C ASP A 157 -16.65 -20.48 -10.01
N GLY A 158 -16.87 -21.57 -9.26
CA GLY A 158 -15.84 -22.54 -8.91
C GLY A 158 -14.95 -22.12 -7.74
N PRO A 159 -13.90 -22.89 -7.42
CA PRO A 159 -13.10 -22.67 -6.22
C PRO A 159 -12.18 -21.44 -6.29
N LEU A 160 -11.93 -20.90 -7.49
CA LEU A 160 -11.06 -19.75 -7.71
C LEU A 160 -11.76 -18.69 -8.54
N VAL A 161 -11.65 -17.44 -8.10
CA VAL A 161 -12.26 -16.31 -8.81
C VAL A 161 -11.23 -15.23 -9.07
N ALA A 162 -11.01 -14.93 -10.35
CA ALA A 162 -10.25 -13.76 -10.77
C ALA A 162 -11.21 -12.61 -11.11
N GLY A 163 -11.06 -11.46 -10.46
CA GLY A 163 -11.97 -10.33 -10.61
C GLY A 163 -11.29 -8.97 -10.41
N ASN A 164 -12.11 -7.92 -10.35
CA ASN A 164 -11.65 -6.54 -10.14
C ASN A 164 -10.54 -6.06 -11.11
N ALA A 165 -10.53 -6.59 -12.34
CA ALA A 165 -9.56 -6.23 -13.38
C ALA A 165 -9.69 -4.75 -13.75
N ARG A 166 -8.58 -4.02 -13.69
CA ARG A 166 -8.51 -2.60 -14.02
C ARG A 166 -7.16 -2.22 -14.61
N VAL A 167 -7.19 -1.20 -15.46
CA VAL A 167 -6.00 -0.53 -15.97
C VAL A 167 -5.85 0.80 -15.24
N GLY A 168 -4.68 1.04 -14.70
CA GLY A 168 -4.35 2.27 -13.99
C GLY A 168 -2.91 2.67 -14.23
N LYS A 169 -2.39 3.52 -13.35
CA LYS A 169 -0.98 3.87 -13.30
C LYS A 169 -0.36 3.25 -12.05
N ASN A 170 0.87 2.75 -12.16
CA ASN A 170 1.64 2.35 -10.99
C ASN A 170 2.21 3.58 -10.25
N ILE A 171 2.96 3.35 -9.18
CA ILE A 171 3.59 4.42 -8.37
C ILE A 171 4.58 5.30 -9.17
N MET A 172 5.09 4.80 -10.30
CA MET A 172 5.96 5.54 -11.22
C MET A 172 5.18 6.25 -12.33
N GLY A 173 3.85 6.26 -12.27
CA GLY A 173 2.99 6.87 -13.29
C GLY A 173 2.87 6.08 -14.59
N ARG A 174 3.45 4.88 -14.68
CA ARG A 174 3.44 4.03 -15.90
C ARG A 174 2.15 3.22 -15.99
N PRO A 175 1.62 2.96 -17.21
CA PRO A 175 0.45 2.11 -17.42
C PRO A 175 0.64 0.71 -16.81
N TRP A 176 -0.34 0.28 -16.03
CA TRP A 176 -0.25 -0.97 -15.27
C TRP A 176 -1.62 -1.65 -15.19
N PHE A 177 -1.62 -2.97 -15.32
CA PHE A 177 -2.79 -3.81 -15.12
C PHE A 177 -2.85 -4.30 -13.67
N PHE A 178 -4.03 -4.26 -13.05
CA PHE A 178 -4.26 -4.77 -11.70
C PHE A 178 -5.49 -5.67 -11.70
N ALA A 179 -5.42 -6.80 -11.01
CA ALA A 179 -6.55 -7.68 -10.76
C ALA A 179 -6.39 -8.40 -9.41
N GLU A 180 -7.42 -9.11 -9.01
CA GLU A 180 -7.46 -9.84 -7.74
C GLU A 180 -7.88 -11.28 -7.98
N LEU A 181 -7.27 -12.21 -7.22
CA LEU A 181 -7.62 -13.63 -7.18
C LEU A 181 -8.13 -13.98 -5.78
N LEU A 182 -9.34 -14.54 -5.69
CA LEU A 182 -9.90 -15.16 -4.49
C LEU A 182 -9.70 -16.67 -4.54
N ASN A 183 -9.21 -17.25 -3.45
CA ASN A 183 -9.38 -18.67 -3.21
C ASN A 183 -10.61 -18.89 -2.31
N GLN A 184 -11.70 -19.40 -2.89
CA GLN A 184 -12.93 -19.77 -2.17
C GLN A 184 -13.16 -21.29 -2.14
N GLY A 185 -12.14 -22.08 -2.56
CA GLY A 185 -12.16 -23.53 -2.44
C GLY A 185 -11.88 -23.99 -1.02
N GLU A 186 -11.80 -25.30 -0.84
CA GLU A 186 -11.61 -25.93 0.48
C GLU A 186 -10.14 -26.09 0.85
N LYS A 187 -9.23 -25.98 -0.13
CA LYS A 187 -7.79 -26.23 0.03
C LYS A 187 -6.96 -25.02 -0.32
N GLN A 188 -5.74 -24.98 0.22
CA GLN A 188 -4.75 -23.97 -0.13
C GLN A 188 -4.32 -24.13 -1.60
N LEU A 189 -4.24 -23.01 -2.32
CA LEU A 189 -3.77 -22.98 -3.70
C LEU A 189 -2.25 -22.83 -3.74
N GLU A 190 -1.56 -23.76 -4.40
CA GLU A 190 -0.09 -23.80 -4.48
C GLU A 190 0.46 -23.36 -5.83
N ALA A 191 -0.28 -23.60 -6.92
CA ALA A 191 0.07 -23.13 -8.25
C ALA A 191 -1.17 -22.73 -9.02
N VAL A 192 -1.05 -21.68 -9.84
CA VAL A 192 -2.08 -21.25 -10.78
C VAL A 192 -1.45 -20.35 -11.83
N VAL A 193 -1.97 -20.42 -13.05
CA VAL A 193 -1.64 -19.49 -14.13
C VAL A 193 -2.91 -18.74 -14.50
N ILE A 194 -2.83 -17.41 -14.64
CA ILE A 194 -3.94 -16.61 -15.17
C ILE A 194 -3.55 -16.11 -16.55
N GLN A 195 -4.34 -16.47 -17.56
CA GLN A 195 -4.23 -15.89 -18.89
C GLN A 195 -5.10 -14.63 -18.97
N VAL A 196 -4.45 -13.48 -19.16
CA VAL A 196 -5.09 -12.18 -19.35
C VAL A 196 -5.01 -11.81 -20.82
N THR A 197 -6.17 -11.56 -21.42
CA THR A 197 -6.33 -11.25 -22.84
C THR A 197 -6.94 -9.86 -23.02
N PHE A 198 -6.23 -9.00 -23.75
CA PHE A 198 -6.67 -7.65 -24.10
C PHE A 198 -7.22 -7.67 -25.52
N GLN A 199 -8.46 -7.21 -25.67
CA GLN A 199 -9.16 -7.11 -26.95
C GLN A 199 -9.46 -5.65 -27.26
N ASN A 200 -9.47 -5.26 -28.53
CA ASN A 200 -9.96 -3.95 -28.95
C ASN A 200 -11.50 -3.87 -28.91
N LYS A 201 -12.08 -2.72 -29.29
CA LYS A 201 -13.55 -2.55 -29.34
C LYS A 201 -14.25 -3.55 -30.27
N GLN A 202 -13.57 -3.97 -31.33
CA GLN A 202 -14.04 -4.95 -32.30
C GLN A 202 -13.85 -6.41 -31.83
N GLY A 203 -13.38 -6.62 -30.59
CA GLY A 203 -13.14 -7.96 -30.04
C GLY A 203 -11.88 -8.66 -30.56
N ARG A 204 -11.09 -8.01 -31.42
CA ARG A 204 -9.83 -8.58 -31.93
C ARG A 204 -8.78 -8.60 -30.83
N LEU A 205 -8.04 -9.69 -30.77
CA LEU A 205 -6.91 -9.85 -29.86
C LEU A 205 -5.85 -8.77 -30.11
N GLN A 206 -5.36 -8.17 -29.04
CA GLN A 206 -4.27 -7.18 -29.06
C GLN A 206 -3.06 -7.69 -28.29
N LEU A 207 -3.28 -8.29 -27.12
CA LEU A 207 -2.20 -8.81 -26.27
C LEU A 207 -2.73 -9.96 -25.42
N THR A 208 -1.90 -10.99 -25.23
CA THR A 208 -2.12 -12.04 -24.24
C THR A 208 -0.92 -12.11 -23.31
N ARG A 209 -1.18 -12.21 -22.01
CA ARG A 209 -0.17 -12.37 -20.97
C ARG A 209 -0.56 -13.51 -20.05
N GLN A 210 0.39 -14.38 -19.71
CA GLN A 210 0.25 -15.35 -18.64
C GLN A 210 0.96 -14.80 -17.41
N VAL A 211 0.28 -14.87 -16.26
CA VAL A 211 0.83 -14.39 -14.98
C VAL A 211 0.55 -15.42 -13.89
N ASN A 212 1.55 -15.64 -13.03
CA ASN A 212 1.37 -16.40 -11.81
C ASN A 212 1.09 -15.42 -10.65
N PRO A 213 -0.16 -15.31 -10.17
CA PRO A 213 -0.53 -14.37 -9.12
C PRO A 213 0.05 -14.74 -7.75
N LEU A 214 0.57 -15.95 -7.56
CA LEU A 214 1.18 -16.39 -6.31
C LEU A 214 2.63 -15.89 -6.17
N VAL A 215 3.23 -15.39 -7.26
CA VAL A 215 4.53 -14.75 -7.22
C VAL A 215 4.38 -13.38 -6.58
N VAL A 216 5.03 -13.19 -5.43
CA VAL A 216 5.11 -11.91 -4.73
C VAL A 216 6.54 -11.41 -4.86
N GLY A 217 6.70 -10.17 -5.36
CA GLY A 217 8.01 -9.54 -5.43
C GLY A 217 8.58 -9.35 -4.02
N GLY A 218 9.66 -10.07 -3.70
CA GLY A 218 10.36 -10.00 -2.41
C GLY A 218 11.40 -8.88 -2.32
N GLY A 219 11.44 -7.98 -3.31
CA GLY A 219 12.44 -6.92 -3.39
C GLY A 219 13.83 -7.49 -3.62
N ILE A 220 14.76 -7.24 -2.68
CA ILE A 220 16.15 -7.71 -2.77
C ILE A 220 16.29 -9.24 -2.67
N LEU A 221 15.27 -9.92 -2.13
CA LEU A 221 15.27 -11.38 -1.96
C LEU A 221 14.75 -12.12 -3.20
N GLY A 222 14.44 -11.38 -4.28
CA GLY A 222 13.86 -11.93 -5.49
C GLY A 222 12.39 -12.29 -5.36
N ASP A 223 11.86 -12.91 -6.40
CA ASP A 223 10.47 -13.32 -6.48
C ASP A 223 10.23 -14.59 -5.65
N GLN A 224 9.22 -14.56 -4.79
CA GLN A 224 8.85 -15.70 -3.95
C GLN A 224 7.45 -16.20 -4.29
N LEU A 225 7.31 -17.53 -4.40
CA LEU A 225 6.01 -18.18 -4.51
C LEU A 225 5.36 -18.24 -3.14
N ARG A 226 4.20 -17.59 -3.00
CA ARG A 226 3.41 -17.60 -1.76
C ARG A 226 2.06 -18.25 -2.02
N PRO A 227 1.82 -19.46 -1.48
CA PRO A 227 0.52 -20.10 -1.58
C PRO A 227 -0.64 -19.23 -1.08
N LEU A 228 -1.83 -19.45 -1.63
CA LEU A 228 -3.02 -18.68 -1.30
C LEU A 228 -3.98 -19.51 -0.44
N LYS A 229 -4.15 -19.11 0.83
CA LYS A 229 -5.04 -19.79 1.78
C LYS A 229 -6.51 -19.63 1.38
N VAL A 230 -7.34 -20.51 1.88
CA VAL A 230 -8.81 -20.43 1.74
C VAL A 230 -9.32 -19.10 2.30
N GLY A 231 -10.24 -18.46 1.59
CA GLY A 231 -10.80 -17.14 1.89
C GLY A 231 -9.85 -15.97 1.63
N GLN A 232 -8.61 -16.22 1.22
CA GLN A 232 -7.62 -15.16 1.01
C GLN A 232 -7.74 -14.56 -0.40
N VAL A 233 -7.56 -13.24 -0.46
CA VAL A 233 -7.45 -12.47 -1.71
C VAL A 233 -5.99 -12.14 -2.00
N ARG A 234 -5.58 -12.30 -3.25
CA ARG A 234 -4.27 -11.91 -3.77
C ARG A 234 -4.42 -10.91 -4.91
N THR A 235 -3.91 -9.72 -4.72
CA THR A 235 -3.73 -8.75 -5.81
C THR A 235 -2.50 -9.10 -6.63
N PHE A 236 -2.63 -9.01 -7.95
CA PHE A 236 -1.53 -9.17 -8.89
C PHE A 236 -1.64 -8.14 -10.02
N GLY A 237 -0.55 -7.95 -10.77
CA GLY A 237 -0.52 -6.99 -11.86
C GLY A 237 0.80 -7.01 -12.61
N PHE A 238 0.80 -6.40 -13.80
CA PHE A 238 1.98 -6.32 -14.65
C PHE A 238 1.96 -5.06 -15.52
N SER A 239 3.14 -4.73 -16.07
CA SER A 239 3.34 -3.58 -16.95
C SER A 239 2.56 -3.74 -18.26
N LEU A 240 1.94 -2.65 -18.73
CA LEU A 240 1.28 -2.59 -20.03
C LEU A 240 2.11 -1.81 -21.07
N ALA A 241 3.44 -1.82 -20.94
CA ALA A 241 4.32 -1.10 -21.85
C ALA A 241 4.16 -1.55 -23.33
N ASP A 242 3.85 -2.83 -23.55
CA ASP A 242 3.69 -3.39 -24.90
C ASP A 242 2.28 -3.20 -25.47
N LEU A 243 1.36 -2.64 -24.68
CA LEU A 243 0.01 -2.34 -25.14
C LEU A 243 -0.01 -0.90 -25.68
N PRO A 244 -0.58 -0.65 -26.87
CA PRO A 244 -0.70 0.71 -27.40
C PRO A 244 -1.38 1.65 -26.40
N ILE A 245 -0.86 2.86 -26.18
CA ILE A 245 -1.43 3.84 -25.25
C ILE A 245 -2.87 4.23 -25.63
N THR A 246 -3.17 4.15 -26.92
CA THR A 246 -4.49 4.40 -27.51
C THR A 246 -5.46 3.24 -27.31
N TRP A 247 -5.02 2.12 -26.72
CA TRP A 247 -5.87 0.96 -26.51
C TRP A 247 -7.09 1.31 -25.64
N ARG A 248 -8.25 0.96 -26.17
CA ARG A 248 -9.55 1.02 -25.49
C ARG A 248 -10.28 -0.26 -25.87
N GLY A 249 -10.68 -1.05 -24.89
CA GLY A 249 -11.36 -2.30 -25.18
C GLY A 249 -11.65 -3.12 -23.95
N LYS A 250 -11.74 -4.43 -24.16
CA LYS A 250 -12.19 -5.40 -23.14
C LYS A 250 -11.00 -6.22 -22.64
N ILE A 251 -11.07 -6.59 -21.37
CA ILE A 251 -10.10 -7.48 -20.73
C ILE A 251 -10.85 -8.77 -20.41
N ARG A 252 -10.27 -9.90 -20.78
CA ARG A 252 -10.74 -11.23 -20.38
C ARG A 252 -9.66 -11.89 -19.53
N MET A 253 -10.06 -12.52 -18.44
CA MET A 253 -9.16 -13.31 -17.60
C MET A 253 -9.67 -14.74 -17.56
N GLN A 254 -8.74 -15.68 -17.65
CA GLN A 254 -9.03 -17.10 -17.53
C GLN A 254 -8.05 -17.72 -16.54
N VAL A 255 -8.58 -18.40 -15.52
CA VAL A 255 -7.79 -19.19 -14.58
C VAL A 255 -7.43 -20.51 -15.26
N GLN A 256 -6.16 -20.89 -15.21
CA GLN A 256 -5.59 -22.08 -15.84
C GLN A 256 -4.75 -22.87 -14.85
N GLN A 257 -4.82 -24.19 -14.96
CA GLN A 257 -3.97 -25.15 -14.24
C GLN A 257 -3.90 -24.91 -12.71
N PRO A 258 -5.03 -24.78 -12.00
CA PRO A 258 -4.98 -24.63 -10.55
C PRO A 258 -4.51 -25.94 -9.90
N ARG A 259 -3.52 -25.84 -9.03
CA ARG A 259 -3.03 -26.95 -8.19
C ARG A 259 -3.24 -26.60 -6.72
N PHE A 260 -4.04 -27.40 -6.05
CA PHE A 260 -4.29 -27.28 -4.62
C PHE A 260 -3.36 -28.21 -3.84
N ALA A 261 -3.15 -27.88 -2.57
CA ALA A 261 -2.51 -28.77 -1.62
C ALA A 261 -3.26 -30.12 -1.54
N PRO A 262 -2.56 -31.23 -1.23
CA PRO A 262 -3.17 -32.56 -1.11
C PRO A 262 -4.26 -32.61 -0.04
#